data_AF-A0A835ASA4-F1
#
_entry.id   AF-A0A835ASA4-F1
#
_cell.length_a   1.000
_cell.length_b   1.000
_cell.length_c   1.000
_cell.angle_alpha   90.00
_cell.angle_beta   90.00
_cell.angle_gamma   90.00
#
_symmetry.space_group_name_H-M   'P 1'
#
loop_
_entity.id
_entity.type
_entity.pdbx_description
1 polymer ?
#
loop_
_entity_poly.entity_id
_entity_poly.type
_entity_poly.pdbx_seq_one_letter_code
_entity_poly.pdbx_strand_id
1 'polypeptide(L)'
;MLPYLELAERLASRGHRVSYVSTPRNLARLPPRRHADAIDLVVLPLPRVDGLLAGAESTNDISADKLVHLWDAFDRLAAPFSEYLAPARGQAA
;
A
#
# COMPACT_ATOMS: atom_id res chain seq x y z
N MET A 1 -6.24 -1.80 7.86
CA MET A 1 -6.53 -0.99 6.66
C MET A 1 -7.64 0.03 6.89
N LEU A 2 -8.82 -0.37 7.38
CA LEU A 2 -10.00 0.52 7.45
C LEU A 2 -9.79 1.85 8.20
N PRO A 3 -9.19 1.89 9.41
CA PRO A 3 -8.95 3.17 10.10
C PRO A 3 -8.06 4.14 9.30
N TYR A 4 -7.07 3.60 8.57
CA TYR A 4 -6.19 4.42 7.74
C TYR A 4 -6.88 4.93 6.48
N LEU A 5 -7.83 4.15 5.91
CA LEU A 5 -8.64 4.62 4.79
C LEU A 5 -9.53 5.79 5.22
N GLU A 6 -10.20 5.65 6.37
CA GLU A 6 -11.02 6.74 6.92
C GLU A 6 -10.19 8.00 7.21
N LEU A 7 -8.99 7.84 7.78
CA LEU A 7 -8.07 8.95 7.99
C LEU A 7 -7.68 9.62 6.67
N ALA A 8 -7.34 8.84 5.64
CA ALA A 8 -7.00 9.36 4.32
C ALA A 8 -8.17 10.15 3.72
N GLU A 9 -9.41 9.66 3.83
CA GLU A 9 -10.60 10.37 3.35
C GLU A 9 -10.85 11.67 4.13
N ARG A 10 -10.62 11.67 5.44
CA ARG A 10 -10.76 12.87 6.30
C ARG A 10 -9.70 13.94 6.03
N LEU A 11 -8.50 13.54 5.63
CA LEU A 11 -7.44 14.45 5.22
C LEU A 11 -7.77 15.02 3.83
N ALA A 12 -8.19 14.17 2.91
CA ALA A 12 -8.57 14.57 1.57
C ALA A 12 -9.75 15.55 1.56
N SER A 13 -10.77 15.33 2.40
CA SER A 13 -11.92 16.24 2.53
C SER A 13 -11.57 17.61 3.12
N ARG A 14 -10.37 17.77 3.70
CA ARG A 14 -9.82 19.05 4.17
C ARG A 14 -8.91 19.74 3.15
N GLY A 15 -8.84 19.22 1.93
CA GLY A 15 -8.03 19.78 0.85
C GLY A 15 -6.58 19.29 0.82
N HIS A 16 -6.22 18.27 1.59
CA HIS A 16 -4.91 17.65 1.48
C HIS A 16 -4.86 16.69 0.29
N ARG A 17 -3.76 16.71 -0.47
CA ARG A 17 -3.47 15.63 -1.42
C ARG A 17 -2.97 14.41 -0.65
N VAL A 18 -3.63 13.27 -0.83
CA VAL A 18 -3.31 12.04 -0.11
C VAL A 18 -3.01 10.93 -1.09
N SER A 19 -1.88 10.25 -0.90
CA SER A 19 -1.55 9.00 -1.57
C SER A 19 -1.71 7.84 -0.59
N TYR A 20 -2.55 6.87 -0.92
CA TYR A 20 -2.76 5.67 -0.13
C TYR A 20 -1.97 4.51 -0.74
N VAL A 21 -0.84 4.22 -0.12
CA VAL A 21 0.13 3.23 -0.60
C VAL A 21 -0.18 1.87 0.00
N SER A 22 -0.36 0.84 -0.84
CA SER A 22 -0.48 -0.54 -0.37
C SER A 22 -0.22 -1.55 -1.50
N THR A 23 -0.33 -2.83 -1.18
CA THR A 23 -0.12 -3.94 -2.11
C THR A 23 -1.40 -4.25 -2.91
N PRO A 24 -1.31 -4.88 -4.10
CA PRO A 24 -2.45 -5.05 -5.01
C PRO A 24 -3.68 -5.68 -4.35
N ARG A 25 -3.51 -6.76 -3.58
CA ARG A 25 -4.61 -7.49 -2.93
C ARG A 25 -5.18 -6.73 -1.75
N ASN A 26 -4.37 -5.95 -1.02
CA ASN A 26 -4.88 -5.09 0.05
C ASN A 26 -5.72 -3.93 -0.51
N LEU A 27 -5.32 -3.34 -1.63
CA LEU A 27 -6.12 -2.30 -2.31
C LEU A 27 -7.43 -2.85 -2.85
N ALA A 28 -7.41 -4.05 -3.43
CA ALA A 28 -8.61 -4.73 -3.91
C ALA A 28 -9.62 -5.07 -2.80
N ARG A 29 -9.19 -5.11 -1.53
CA ARG A 29 -10.03 -5.37 -0.35
C ARG A 29 -10.62 -4.11 0.28
N LEU A 30 -10.25 -2.92 -0.19
CA LEU A 30 -10.79 -1.69 0.36
C LEU A 30 -12.30 -1.63 0.10
N PRO A 31 -13.11 -1.18 1.08
CA PRO A 31 -14.51 -0.91 0.83
C PRO A 31 -14.68 0.23 -0.19
N PRO A 32 -15.88 0.40 -0.77
CA PRO A 32 -16.18 1.56 -1.60
C PRO A 32 -15.79 2.86 -0.89
N ARG A 33 -14.99 3.68 -1.57
CA ARG A 33 -14.50 4.97 -1.05
C ARG A 33 -15.59 6.02 -1.22
N ARG A 34 -15.84 6.80 -0.17
CA ARG A 34 -16.84 7.89 -0.20
C ARG A 34 -16.42 9.03 -1.13
N HIS A 35 -15.10 9.23 -1.26
CA HIS A 35 -14.49 10.23 -2.11
C HIS A 35 -13.41 9.58 -2.98
N ALA A 36 -13.83 8.76 -3.95
CA ALA A 36 -12.93 7.96 -4.78
C ALA A 36 -11.86 8.80 -5.51
N ASP A 37 -12.20 10.05 -5.87
CA ASP A 37 -11.30 10.96 -6.58
C ASP A 37 -10.40 11.79 -5.65
N ALA A 38 -10.61 11.71 -4.33
CA ALA A 38 -9.91 12.55 -3.36
C ALA A 38 -8.60 11.92 -2.85
N ILE A 39 -8.36 10.64 -3.16
CA ILE A 39 -7.16 9.91 -2.73
C ILE A 39 -6.56 9.17 -3.92
N ASP A 40 -5.25 9.35 -4.13
CA ASP A 40 -4.45 8.63 -5.12
C ASP A 40 -4.09 7.24 -4.56
N LEU A 41 -4.59 6.15 -5.16
CA LEU A 41 -4.16 4.80 -4.76
C LEU A 41 -2.83 4.46 -5.43
N VAL A 42 -1.83 4.11 -4.63
CA VAL A 42 -0.49 3.77 -5.10
C VAL A 42 -0.24 2.30 -4.83
N VAL A 43 -0.01 1.55 -5.91
CA VAL A 43 0.23 0.11 -5.86
C VAL A 43 1.73 -0.13 -5.72
N LEU A 44 2.14 -0.83 -4.65
CA LEU A 44 3.48 -1.40 -4.54
C LEU A 44 3.37 -2.93 -4.62
N PRO A 45 3.80 -3.57 -5.73
CA PRO A 45 3.77 -5.02 -5.86
C PRO A 45 4.60 -5.68 -4.76
N LEU A 46 3.96 -6.56 -3.97
CA LEU A 46 4.66 -7.29 -2.92
C LEU A 46 5.63 -8.29 -3.57
N PRO A 47 6.95 -8.22 -3.28
CA PRO A 47 7.92 -9.14 -3.86
C PRO A 47 7.69 -10.55 -3.34
N ARG A 48 7.99 -11.54 -4.19
CA ARG A 48 7.89 -12.95 -3.81
C ARG A 48 8.99 -13.31 -2.82
N VAL A 49 8.62 -14.02 -1.76
CA VAL A 49 9.52 -14.50 -0.72
C VAL A 49 9.26 -15.99 -0.48
N ASP A 50 10.33 -16.77 -0.31
CA ASP A 50 10.23 -18.19 0.00
C ASP A 50 9.54 -18.40 1.35
N GLY A 51 8.63 -19.38 1.41
CA GLY A 51 7.82 -19.65 2.60
C GLY A 51 6.53 -18.83 2.71
N LEU A 52 6.30 -17.87 1.80
CA LEU A 52 5.04 -17.12 1.69
C LEU A 52 4.22 -17.62 0.49
N LEU A 53 2.93 -17.89 0.71
CA LEU A 53 2.02 -18.31 -0.37
C LEU A 53 1.85 -17.19 -1.40
N ALA A 54 1.72 -17.57 -2.67
CA ALA A 54 1.47 -16.61 -3.74
C ALA A 54 0.16 -15.84 -3.48
N GLY A 55 0.25 -14.51 -3.47
CA GLY A 55 -0.89 -13.63 -3.20
C GLY A 55 -1.24 -13.48 -1.71
N ALA A 56 -0.44 -14.02 -0.77
CA ALA A 56 -0.58 -13.67 0.64
C ALA A 56 0.04 -12.28 0.88
N GLU A 57 -0.81 -11.29 1.13
CA GLU A 57 -0.38 -9.89 1.28
C GLU A 57 -0.89 -9.27 2.60
N SER A 58 -1.58 -10.06 3.42
CA SER A 58 -2.16 -9.64 4.69
C SER A 58 -1.91 -10.69 5.77
N THR A 59 -1.86 -10.26 7.03
CA THR A 59 -1.89 -11.16 8.19
C THR A 59 -3.14 -12.04 8.21
N ASN A 60 -4.21 -11.65 7.51
CA ASN A 60 -5.42 -12.47 7.35
C ASN A 60 -5.25 -13.63 6.35
N ASP A 61 -4.19 -13.60 5.52
CA ASP A 61 -3.93 -14.63 4.51
C ASP A 61 -3.10 -15.80 5.06
N ILE A 62 -2.56 -15.70 6.28
CA ILE A 62 -1.53 -16.58 6.80
C ILE A 62 -1.71 -16.90 8.29
N SER A 63 -1.10 -18.00 8.73
CA SER A 63 -0.95 -18.36 10.14
C SER A 63 0.19 -17.58 10.80
N ALA A 64 0.19 -17.55 12.14
CA ALA A 64 1.15 -16.77 12.92
C ALA A 64 2.61 -17.17 12.67
N ASP A 65 2.90 -18.45 12.40
CA ASP A 65 4.24 -18.96 12.09
C ASP A 65 4.81 -18.42 10.77
N LYS A 66 3.97 -17.85 9.90
CA LYS A 66 4.37 -17.27 8.61
C LYS A 66 4.57 -15.76 8.65
N LEU A 67 4.33 -15.12 9.79
CA LEU A 67 4.47 -13.66 9.92
C LEU A 67 5.87 -13.17 9.54
N VAL A 68 6.92 -13.94 9.87
CA VAL A 68 8.31 -13.60 9.52
C VAL A 68 8.51 -13.47 8.01
N HIS A 69 7.89 -14.32 7.20
CA HIS A 69 7.99 -14.25 5.74
C HIS A 69 7.19 -13.08 5.17
N LEU A 70 6.04 -12.76 5.78
CA LEU A 70 5.27 -11.58 5.41
C LEU A 70 6.05 -10.30 5.73
N TRP A 71 6.70 -10.22 6.89
CA TRP A 71 7.55 -9.07 7.24
C TRP A 71 8.73 -8.91 6.30
N ASP A 72 9.47 -9.99 5.98
CA ASP A 72 10.55 -9.93 4.97
C ASP A 72 10.04 -9.42 3.62
N ALA A 73 8.86 -9.88 3.18
CA ALA A 73 8.26 -9.38 1.93
C ALA A 73 7.94 -7.87 1.99
N PHE A 74 7.44 -7.37 3.12
CA PHE A 74 7.14 -5.95 3.32
C PHE A 74 8.40 -5.09 3.49
N ASP A 75 9.44 -5.59 4.15
CA ASP A 75 10.73 -4.88 4.28
C ASP A 75 11.36 -4.64 2.91
N ARG A 76 11.22 -5.59 1.98
CA ARG A 76 11.66 -5.44 0.58
C ARG A 76 10.88 -4.39 -0.21
N LEU A 77 9.79 -3.82 0.33
CA LEU A 77 9.13 -2.66 -0.25
C LEU A 77 9.87 -1.34 0.02
N ALA A 78 10.90 -1.33 0.87
CA ALA A 78 11.66 -0.12 1.19
C ALA A 78 12.25 0.57 -0.06
N ALA A 79 12.83 -0.19 -0.98
CA ALA A 79 13.40 0.34 -2.21
C ALA A 79 12.34 0.95 -3.15
N PRO A 80 11.27 0.24 -3.56
CA PRO A 80 10.24 0.83 -4.43
C PRO A 80 9.46 1.96 -3.74
N PHE A 81 9.31 1.92 -2.41
CA PHE A 81 8.72 3.04 -1.67
C PHE A 81 9.64 4.28 -1.69
N SER A 82 10.95 4.09 -1.53
CA SER A 82 11.93 5.17 -1.63
C SER A 82 11.97 5.77 -3.03
N GLU A 83 11.86 4.94 -4.07
CA GLU A 83 11.74 5.40 -5.46
C GLU A 83 10.46 6.21 -5.69
N TYR A 84 9.33 5.77 -5.12
CA TYR A 84 8.07 6.52 -5.17
C TYR A 84 8.16 7.89 -4.48
N LEU A 85 8.89 7.98 -3.36
CA LEU A 85 9.09 9.24 -2.64
C LEU A 85 10.14 10.15 -3.27
N ALA A 86 10.98 9.63 -4.18
CA ALA A 86 11.99 10.43 -4.82
C ALA A 86 11.33 11.60 -5.56
N PRO A 87 11.92 12.81 -5.51
CA PRO A 87 11.40 13.94 -6.27
C PRO A 87 11.32 13.55 -7.74
N ALA A 88 10.20 13.89 -8.38
CA ALA A 88 10.06 13.71 -9.81
C ALA A 88 11.29 14.33 -10.48
N ARG A 89 12.14 13.52 -11.13
CA ARG A 89 13.20 14.08 -11.99
C ARG A 89 12.48 14.92 -13.02
N GLY A 90 12.65 16.23 -12.93
CA GLY A 90 11.89 17.18 -13.72
C GLY A 90 11.97 16.82 -15.20
N GLN A 91 10.82 16.72 -15.86
CA GLN A 91 10.72 17.21 -17.22
C GLN A 91 10.83 18.73 -17.10
N ALA A 92 12.07 19.22 -17.19
CA ALA A 92 12.33 20.62 -17.44
C ALA A 92 12.14 20.85 -18.94
N ALA A 93 11.13 21.67 -19.25
CA ALA A 93 10.88 22.46 -20.46
C ALA A 93 11.03 21.76 -21.84
#